data_AF-A0A397LJM7-F1
#
_entry.id   AF-A0A397LJM7-F1
#
_cell.length_a   1.000
_cell.length_b   1.000
_cell.length_c   1.000
_cell.angle_alpha   90.00
_cell.angle_beta   90.00
_cell.angle_gamma   90.00
#
_symmetry.space_group_name_H-M   'P 1'
#
loop_
_entity.id
_entity.type
_entity.pdbx_description
1 polymer ?
#
loop_
_entity_poly.entity_id
_entity_poly.type
_entity_poly.pdbx_seq_one_letter_code
_entity_poly.pdbx_strand_id
1 'polypeptide(L)'
;MAKNDGPHNFTGSIGDRTYYNLKGVGPLVRKKRGPSKEEMDANPNFETTKQNNKEFGAAATVAKAIRMGLGQPSKEFQDSTFSGRLAGIIRTVIQYGEGEKGQRQCNLHMAPGRITGFPLSVANSLKRTYTAPYHCTINDQRTAITIHIPETKNYHHTSKPKYATYFKLTAALSLVSHYNYKEQSNTYLPVIPQQNAMGYHTETQAFELDKTYTNNEITLLIPDQQPLDNKVAATIWLGITYHTKNYSDFEDLQAQKAMECIAIL
;
A
#
# COMPACT_ATOMS: atom_id res chain seq x y z
N MET A 1 7.63 -12.25 -24.96
CA MET A 1 7.36 -12.48 -26.38
C MET A 1 7.01 -11.15 -27.03
N ALA A 2 7.28 -10.99 -28.33
CA ALA A 2 6.83 -9.81 -29.06
C ALA A 2 5.31 -9.83 -29.24
N LYS A 3 4.68 -8.67 -29.09
CA LYS A 3 3.26 -8.44 -29.31
C LYS A 3 3.09 -7.66 -30.62
N ASN A 4 2.17 -8.12 -31.45
CA ASN A 4 1.75 -7.39 -32.65
C ASN A 4 0.70 -6.34 -32.23
N ASP A 5 1.03 -5.06 -32.39
CA ASP A 5 0.16 -3.92 -32.09
C ASP A 5 -0.36 -3.24 -33.39
N GLY A 6 -0.15 -3.86 -34.55
CA GLY A 6 -0.64 -3.40 -35.86
C GLY A 6 0.20 -3.96 -37.02
N PRO A 7 -0.24 -3.80 -38.29
CA PRO A 7 0.37 -4.42 -39.46
C PRO A 7 1.87 -4.14 -39.63
N HIS A 8 2.38 -3.04 -39.06
CA HIS A 8 3.80 -2.68 -39.04
C HIS A 8 4.34 -2.33 -37.64
N ASN A 9 3.58 -2.58 -36.58
CA ASN A 9 3.94 -2.21 -35.20
C ASN A 9 4.11 -3.45 -34.33
N PHE A 10 5.32 -3.63 -33.81
CA PHE A 10 5.65 -4.70 -32.88
C PHE A 10 6.26 -4.12 -31.62
N THR A 11 5.84 -4.63 -30.46
CA THR A 11 6.44 -4.29 -29.17
C THR A 11 7.00 -5.57 -28.54
N GLY A 12 8.30 -5.57 -28.23
CA GLY A 12 9.01 -6.72 -27.64
C GLY A 12 10.17 -7.23 -28.50
N SER A 13 10.71 -8.39 -28.14
CA SER A 13 11.93 -8.94 -28.77
C SER A 13 11.61 -9.94 -29.88
N ILE A 14 12.23 -9.74 -31.06
CA ILE A 14 12.21 -10.65 -32.22
C ILE A 14 13.67 -10.90 -32.61
N GLY A 15 14.13 -12.14 -32.52
CA GLY A 15 15.53 -12.50 -32.77
C GLY A 15 16.51 -11.73 -31.87
N ASP A 16 17.50 -11.09 -32.47
CA ASP A 16 18.51 -10.27 -31.80
C ASP A 16 18.08 -8.81 -31.58
N ARG A 17 16.82 -8.45 -31.89
CA ARG A 17 16.31 -7.07 -31.79
C ARG A 17 15.15 -6.96 -30.82
N THR A 18 15.05 -5.82 -30.16
CA THR A 18 13.93 -5.44 -29.29
C THR A 18 13.33 -4.14 -29.77
N TYR A 19 12.05 -4.19 -30.08
CA TYR A 19 11.22 -3.10 -30.56
C TYR A 19 10.44 -2.53 -29.38
N TYR A 20 10.47 -1.21 -29.19
CA TYR A 20 9.77 -0.55 -28.08
C TYR A 20 9.45 0.91 -28.43
N ASN A 21 8.40 1.45 -27.80
CA ASN A 21 8.06 2.86 -27.95
C ASN A 21 8.64 3.67 -26.79
N LEU A 22 9.40 4.72 -27.11
CA LEU A 22 9.90 5.67 -26.13
C LEU A 22 9.03 6.93 -26.14
N LYS A 23 8.51 7.31 -24.97
CA LYS A 23 7.64 8.49 -24.83
C LYS A 23 8.37 9.75 -25.29
N GLY A 24 7.79 10.48 -26.24
CA GLY A 24 8.35 11.70 -26.82
C GLY A 24 9.33 11.50 -27.99
N VAL A 25 9.71 10.26 -28.31
CA VAL A 25 10.62 9.93 -29.42
C VAL A 25 9.95 9.02 -30.46
N GLY A 26 9.11 8.08 -30.03
CA GLY A 26 8.41 7.15 -30.91
C GLY A 26 9.04 5.75 -30.93
N PRO A 27 8.78 4.95 -31.98
CA PRO A 27 9.24 3.56 -32.08
C PRO A 27 10.76 3.49 -32.28
N LEU A 28 11.41 2.69 -31.44
CA LEU A 28 12.85 2.45 -31.44
C LEU A 28 13.16 0.96 -31.49
N VAL A 29 14.32 0.64 -32.06
CA VAL A 29 14.86 -0.71 -32.11
C VAL A 29 16.25 -0.72 -31.50
N ARG A 30 16.50 -1.68 -30.62
CA ARG A 30 17.83 -1.93 -30.08
C ARG A 30 18.22 -3.39 -30.25
N LYS A 31 19.52 -3.67 -30.40
CA LYS A 31 20.01 -5.05 -30.24
C LYS A 31 19.72 -5.55 -28.82
N LYS A 32 19.36 -6.82 -28.70
CA LYS A 32 19.26 -7.53 -27.43
C LYS A 32 20.64 -7.46 -26.76
N ARG A 33 20.67 -7.08 -25.49
CA ARG A 33 21.88 -6.97 -24.67
C ARG A 33 21.62 -7.67 -23.35
N GLY A 34 22.67 -8.26 -22.77
CA GLY A 34 22.60 -9.01 -21.53
C GLY A 34 22.28 -10.49 -21.74
N PRO A 35 22.47 -11.31 -20.70
CA PRO A 35 22.26 -12.75 -20.75
C PRO A 35 20.77 -13.10 -20.95
N SER A 36 20.51 -14.23 -21.60
CA SER A 36 19.19 -14.85 -21.69
C SER A 36 18.74 -15.36 -20.32
N LYS A 37 17.45 -15.69 -20.19
CA LYS A 37 16.93 -16.29 -18.95
C LYS A 37 17.61 -17.63 -18.67
N GLU A 38 17.78 -18.45 -19.70
CA GLU A 38 18.46 -19.75 -19.64
C GLU A 38 19.92 -19.59 -19.22
N GLU A 39 20.63 -18.60 -19.77
CA GLU A 39 22.01 -18.28 -19.39
C GLU A 39 22.11 -17.80 -17.93
N MET A 40 21.13 -17.00 -17.46
CA MET A 40 21.07 -16.57 -16.07
C MET A 40 20.73 -17.71 -15.11
N ASP A 41 19.85 -18.63 -15.51
CA ASP A 41 19.42 -19.75 -14.68
C ASP A 41 20.55 -20.77 -14.49
N ALA A 42 21.31 -21.06 -15.55
CA ALA A 42 22.43 -22.01 -15.54
C ALA A 42 23.71 -21.47 -14.86
N ASN A 43 23.95 -20.16 -14.90
CA ASN A 43 25.21 -19.59 -14.43
C ASN A 43 25.16 -19.28 -12.90
N PRO A 44 26.07 -19.88 -12.10
CA PRO A 44 26.07 -19.72 -10.63
C PRO A 44 26.33 -18.28 -10.17
N ASN A 45 26.97 -17.44 -11.00
CA ASN A 45 27.23 -16.04 -10.66
C ASN A 45 25.93 -15.21 -10.51
N PHE A 46 24.81 -15.67 -11.06
CA PHE A 46 23.51 -15.00 -10.92
C PHE A 46 22.69 -15.51 -9.72
N GLU A 47 23.22 -16.38 -8.86
CA GLU A 47 22.46 -16.96 -7.76
C GLU A 47 21.88 -15.90 -6.81
N THR A 48 22.70 -14.92 -6.39
CA THR A 48 22.22 -13.79 -5.60
C THR A 48 21.16 -12.96 -6.32
N THR A 49 21.28 -12.78 -7.64
CA THR A 49 20.29 -12.06 -8.44
C THR A 49 18.96 -12.81 -8.48
N LYS A 50 19.00 -14.15 -8.66
CA LYS A 50 17.81 -15.00 -8.62
C LYS A 50 17.12 -14.95 -7.26
N GLN A 51 17.88 -15.06 -6.17
CA GLN A 51 17.35 -14.92 -4.81
C GLN A 51 16.69 -13.55 -4.59
N ASN A 52 17.36 -12.46 -4.96
CA ASN A 52 16.81 -11.12 -4.85
C ASN A 52 15.52 -10.94 -5.67
N ASN A 53 15.46 -11.54 -6.86
CA ASN A 53 14.27 -11.48 -7.72
C ASN A 53 13.08 -12.22 -7.10
N LYS A 54 13.31 -13.36 -6.42
CA LYS A 54 12.25 -14.08 -5.70
C LYS A 54 11.66 -13.22 -4.58
N GLU A 55 12.51 -12.63 -3.73
CA GLU A 55 12.06 -11.72 -2.66
C GLU A 55 11.38 -10.46 -3.21
N PHE A 56 11.82 -9.94 -4.38
CA PHE A 56 11.16 -8.82 -5.03
C PHE A 56 9.75 -9.18 -5.53
N GLY A 57 9.59 -10.37 -6.12
CA GLY A 57 8.29 -10.89 -6.53
C GLY A 57 7.34 -11.08 -5.35
N ALA A 58 7.86 -11.56 -4.21
CA ALA A 58 7.12 -11.65 -2.96
C ALA A 58 6.66 -10.27 -2.47
N ALA A 59 7.58 -9.30 -2.43
CA ALA A 59 7.28 -7.93 -2.01
C ALA A 59 6.19 -7.27 -2.88
N ALA A 60 6.26 -7.47 -4.21
CA ALA A 60 5.25 -6.98 -5.14
C ALA A 60 3.89 -7.64 -4.91
N THR A 61 3.86 -8.93 -4.57
CA THR A 61 2.64 -9.69 -4.28
C THR A 61 1.98 -9.20 -2.99
N VAL A 62 2.76 -9.01 -1.93
CA VAL A 62 2.28 -8.49 -0.64
C VAL A 62 1.83 -7.03 -0.76
N ALA A 63 2.58 -6.18 -1.48
CA ALA A 63 2.16 -4.82 -1.78
C ALA A 63 0.85 -4.77 -2.60
N LYS A 64 0.61 -5.76 -3.46
CA LYS A 64 -0.69 -5.92 -4.13
C LYS A 64 -1.79 -6.30 -3.14
N ALA A 65 -1.53 -7.23 -2.21
CA ALA A 65 -2.50 -7.63 -1.18
C ALA A 65 -2.93 -6.43 -0.32
N ILE A 66 -1.99 -5.60 0.13
CA ILE A 66 -2.28 -4.35 0.87
C ILE A 66 -3.24 -3.46 0.07
N ARG A 67 -2.89 -3.17 -1.20
CA ARG A 67 -3.70 -2.32 -2.09
C ARG A 67 -5.09 -2.86 -2.36
N MET A 68 -5.20 -4.18 -2.52
CA MET A 68 -6.48 -4.84 -2.72
C MET A 68 -7.38 -4.69 -1.49
N GLY A 69 -6.86 -4.96 -0.29
CA GLY A 69 -7.63 -4.77 0.94
C GLY A 69 -8.00 -3.31 1.19
N LEU A 70 -7.11 -2.36 0.85
CA LEU A 70 -7.42 -0.93 0.94
C LEU A 70 -8.52 -0.48 -0.02
N GLY A 71 -8.74 -1.17 -1.14
CA GLY A 71 -9.85 -0.92 -2.05
C GLY A 71 -9.97 0.54 -2.53
N GLN A 72 -11.10 1.17 -2.23
CA GLN A 72 -11.44 2.52 -2.68
C GLN A 72 -10.50 3.60 -2.10
N PRO A 73 -10.22 3.64 -0.78
CA PRO A 73 -9.19 4.52 -0.21
C PRO A 73 -7.85 4.52 -0.96
N SER A 74 -7.36 3.34 -1.40
CA SER A 74 -6.12 3.30 -2.19
C SER A 74 -6.24 4.13 -3.46
N LYS A 75 -7.35 4.01 -4.20
CA LYS A 75 -7.54 4.75 -5.47
C LYS A 75 -7.70 6.25 -5.24
N GLU A 76 -8.33 6.62 -4.13
CA GLU A 76 -8.58 8.01 -3.82
C GLU A 76 -7.31 8.74 -3.39
N PHE A 77 -6.51 8.17 -2.49
CA PHE A 77 -5.40 8.89 -1.85
C PHE A 77 -4.03 8.63 -2.49
N GLN A 78 -3.86 7.57 -3.28
CA GLN A 78 -2.55 7.20 -3.81
C GLN A 78 -2.05 8.12 -4.93
N ASP A 79 -0.73 8.29 -4.99
CA ASP A 79 -0.06 8.77 -6.20
C ASP A 79 0.29 7.61 -7.16
N SER A 80 0.76 7.94 -8.37
CA SER A 80 1.14 6.96 -9.39
C SER A 80 2.34 6.07 -9.03
N THR A 81 3.13 6.46 -8.03
CA THR A 81 4.36 5.77 -7.58
C THR A 81 4.13 4.85 -6.39
N PHE A 82 2.98 4.98 -5.71
CA PHE A 82 2.65 4.27 -4.47
C PHE A 82 2.91 2.77 -4.53
N SER A 83 2.48 2.11 -5.61
CA SER A 83 2.65 0.66 -5.77
C SER A 83 4.12 0.23 -5.75
N GLY A 84 4.99 0.97 -6.44
CA GLY A 84 6.43 0.68 -6.49
C GLY A 84 7.13 1.01 -5.18
N ARG A 85 6.79 2.14 -4.56
CA ARG A 85 7.32 2.53 -3.24
C ARG A 85 6.95 1.52 -2.16
N LEU A 86 5.69 1.06 -2.14
CA LEU A 86 5.21 0.08 -1.18
C LEU A 86 5.95 -1.25 -1.35
N ALA A 87 6.09 -1.75 -2.59
CA ALA A 87 6.87 -2.96 -2.85
C ALA A 87 8.34 -2.82 -2.41
N GLY A 88 8.93 -1.64 -2.59
CA GLY A 88 10.28 -1.32 -2.10
C GLY A 88 10.39 -1.45 -0.57
N ILE A 89 9.43 -0.89 0.17
CA ILE A 89 9.38 -1.01 1.64
C ILE A 89 9.15 -2.45 2.08
N ILE A 90 8.20 -3.16 1.48
CA ILE A 90 7.93 -4.55 1.85
C ILE A 90 9.16 -5.43 1.60
N ARG A 91 9.94 -5.15 0.54
CA ARG A 91 11.22 -5.84 0.35
C ARG A 91 12.17 -5.64 1.53
N THR A 92 12.21 -4.44 2.13
CA THR A 92 13.02 -4.23 3.35
C THR A 92 12.48 -5.02 4.53
N VAL A 93 11.16 -5.22 4.64
CA VAL A 93 10.54 -6.06 5.67
C VAL A 93 10.93 -7.53 5.49
N ILE A 94 10.91 -8.06 4.27
CA ILE A 94 11.34 -9.45 3.96
C ILE A 94 12.79 -9.72 4.38
N GLN A 95 13.66 -8.71 4.36
CA GLN A 95 15.05 -8.86 4.80
C GLN A 95 15.19 -9.14 6.30
N TYR A 96 14.17 -8.81 7.11
CA TYR A 96 14.08 -9.17 8.53
C TYR A 96 13.35 -10.50 8.76
N GLY A 97 12.81 -11.12 7.70
CA GLY A 97 12.11 -12.39 7.78
C GLY A 97 13.07 -13.57 8.00
N GLU A 98 12.57 -14.58 8.69
CA GLU A 98 13.25 -15.87 8.87
C GLU A 98 13.38 -16.64 7.55
N GLY A 99 14.43 -17.45 7.43
CA GLY A 99 14.70 -18.30 6.28
C GLY A 99 15.94 -17.87 5.48
N GLU A 100 16.28 -18.70 4.49
CA GLU A 100 17.42 -18.44 3.62
C GLU A 100 17.13 -17.29 2.64
N LYS A 101 18.18 -16.58 2.23
CA LYS A 101 18.07 -15.50 1.25
C LYS A 101 17.41 -16.01 -0.04
N GLY A 102 16.41 -15.29 -0.53
CA GLY A 102 15.58 -15.72 -1.66
C GLY A 102 14.31 -16.47 -1.26
N GLN A 103 14.21 -16.94 -0.01
CA GLN A 103 13.10 -17.74 0.52
C GLN A 103 12.59 -17.23 1.88
N ARG A 104 13.09 -16.08 2.37
CA ARG A 104 12.69 -15.50 3.65
C ARG A 104 11.21 -15.20 3.72
N GLN A 105 10.56 -15.54 4.83
CA GLN A 105 9.15 -15.23 5.04
C GLN A 105 8.89 -13.71 4.97
N CYS A 106 7.74 -13.32 4.41
CA CYS A 106 7.24 -11.96 4.57
C CYS A 106 6.24 -11.93 5.72
N ASN A 107 6.66 -11.37 6.85
CA ASN A 107 5.84 -11.12 8.03
C ASN A 107 5.91 -9.64 8.37
N LEU A 108 4.78 -8.92 8.30
CA LEU A 108 4.75 -7.48 8.55
C LEU A 108 5.04 -7.11 10.02
N HIS A 109 4.82 -8.05 10.95
CA HIS A 109 5.10 -7.87 12.39
C HIS A 109 6.59 -7.87 12.72
N MET A 110 7.46 -8.35 11.83
CA MET A 110 8.92 -8.37 12.05
C MET A 110 9.55 -6.99 11.98
N ALA A 111 8.97 -6.07 11.18
CA ALA A 111 9.50 -4.72 11.02
C ALA A 111 8.38 -3.69 10.79
N PRO A 112 7.42 -3.55 11.74
CA PRO A 112 6.23 -2.72 11.55
C PRO A 112 6.58 -1.26 11.30
N GLY A 113 7.63 -0.74 11.96
CA GLY A 113 8.13 0.62 11.79
C GLY A 113 8.68 0.95 10.39
N ARG A 114 8.85 -0.04 9.50
CA ARG A 114 9.17 0.21 8.08
C ARG A 114 7.94 0.65 7.29
N ILE A 115 6.74 0.25 7.72
CA ILE A 115 5.47 0.49 7.02
C ILE A 115 4.69 1.60 7.74
N THR A 116 4.71 1.62 9.08
CA THR A 116 4.12 2.71 9.86
C THR A 116 4.75 4.04 9.45
N GLY A 117 3.91 5.04 9.20
CA GLY A 117 4.30 6.33 8.67
C GLY A 117 4.45 6.38 7.15
N PHE A 118 4.09 5.32 6.42
CA PHE A 118 4.16 5.30 4.96
C PHE A 118 2.96 6.00 4.31
N PRO A 119 3.17 7.06 3.51
CA PRO A 119 2.06 7.79 2.91
C PRO A 119 1.65 7.21 1.55
N LEU A 120 0.35 7.26 1.27
CA LEU A 120 -0.21 6.92 -0.04
C LEU A 120 0.25 7.88 -1.14
N SER A 121 0.47 9.15 -0.79
CA SER A 121 1.01 10.18 -1.67
C SER A 121 2.30 10.78 -1.11
N VAL A 122 3.36 10.89 -1.91
CA VAL A 122 4.61 11.57 -1.51
C VAL A 122 4.37 13.06 -1.25
N ALA A 123 3.49 13.68 -2.05
CA ALA A 123 3.19 15.11 -1.90
C ALA A 123 2.38 15.40 -0.62
N ASN A 124 1.47 14.47 -0.26
CA ASN A 124 0.51 14.65 0.82
C ASN A 124 0.58 13.47 1.80
N SER A 125 1.21 13.71 2.95
CA SER A 125 1.36 12.74 4.05
C SER A 125 0.53 13.22 5.24
N LEU A 126 -0.15 12.29 5.92
CA LEU A 126 -1.10 12.62 6.98
C LEU A 126 -0.41 13.43 8.07
N LYS A 127 0.78 13.00 8.53
CA LYS A 127 1.53 13.70 9.60
C LYS A 127 1.90 15.15 9.27
N ARG A 128 1.92 15.52 7.98
CA ARG A 128 2.18 16.91 7.54
C ARG A 128 0.91 17.74 7.41
N THR A 129 -0.25 17.09 7.33
CA THR A 129 -1.54 17.73 7.06
C THR A 129 -2.42 17.79 8.31
N TYR A 130 -2.35 16.77 9.16
CA TYR A 130 -3.17 16.57 10.34
C TYR A 130 -2.34 15.92 11.45
N THR A 131 -2.13 16.67 12.52
CA THR A 131 -1.17 16.33 13.60
C THR A 131 -1.82 15.94 14.91
N ALA A 132 -3.15 15.75 14.92
CA ALA A 132 -3.85 15.30 16.12
C ALA A 132 -3.33 13.92 16.55
N PRO A 133 -3.07 13.70 17.85
CA PRO A 133 -2.60 12.41 18.33
C PRO A 133 -3.68 11.34 18.14
N TYR A 134 -3.24 10.11 17.90
CA TYR A 134 -4.11 8.95 17.75
C TYR A 134 -3.45 7.73 18.40
N HIS A 135 -4.28 6.74 18.76
CA HIS A 135 -3.83 5.40 19.11
C HIS A 135 -4.77 4.36 18.51
N CYS A 136 -4.19 3.23 18.14
CA CYS A 136 -4.92 2.08 17.62
C CYS A 136 -4.91 0.97 18.66
N THR A 137 -6.07 0.39 18.94
CA THR A 137 -6.21 -0.80 19.77
C THR A 137 -7.03 -1.85 19.02
N ILE A 138 -6.79 -3.11 19.32
CA ILE A 138 -7.61 -4.23 18.88
C ILE A 138 -8.34 -4.79 20.10
N ASN A 139 -9.62 -5.15 19.96
CA ASN A 139 -10.36 -5.77 21.06
C ASN A 139 -9.84 -7.18 21.38
N ASP A 140 -10.20 -7.69 22.56
CA ASP A 140 -9.76 -9.02 23.04
C ASP A 140 -10.15 -10.16 22.08
N GLN A 141 -11.32 -10.03 21.44
CA GLN A 141 -11.84 -11.00 20.47
C GLN A 141 -11.14 -10.91 19.10
N ARG A 142 -10.31 -9.88 18.88
CA ARG A 142 -9.63 -9.59 17.61
C ARG A 142 -10.56 -9.49 16.40
N THR A 143 -11.74 -8.92 16.60
CA THR A 143 -12.77 -8.72 15.57
C THR A 143 -12.97 -7.26 15.20
N ALA A 144 -12.45 -6.32 15.98
CA ALA A 144 -12.54 -4.90 15.73
C ALA A 144 -11.28 -4.15 16.18
N ILE A 145 -10.92 -3.14 15.41
CA ILE A 145 -9.82 -2.22 15.68
C ILE A 145 -10.40 -0.83 15.88
N THR A 146 -10.00 -0.15 16.94
CA THR A 146 -10.45 1.22 17.25
C THR A 146 -9.29 2.18 17.08
N ILE A 147 -9.50 3.22 16.27
CA ILE A 147 -8.63 4.41 16.22
C ILE A 147 -9.25 5.45 17.14
N HIS A 148 -8.60 5.72 18.28
CA HIS A 148 -9.05 6.75 19.21
C HIS A 148 -8.18 8.01 19.06
N ILE A 149 -8.85 9.14 18.86
CA ILE A 149 -8.30 10.48 18.68
C ILE A 149 -8.75 11.30 19.88
N PRO A 150 -7.89 11.51 20.90
CA PRO A 150 -8.28 12.16 22.14
C PRO A 150 -8.77 13.59 21.94
N GLU A 151 -8.16 14.32 21.00
CA GLU A 151 -8.51 15.71 20.74
C GLU A 151 -8.14 16.17 19.32
N THR A 152 -9.07 16.86 18.68
CA THR A 152 -8.90 17.55 17.41
C THR A 152 -9.19 19.03 17.59
N LYS A 153 -8.19 19.88 17.33
CA LYS A 153 -8.27 21.34 17.39
C LYS A 153 -7.82 21.95 16.06
N ASN A 154 -8.19 23.20 15.81
CA ASN A 154 -7.84 23.91 14.58
C ASN A 154 -6.33 23.91 14.28
N TYR A 155 -5.48 24.07 15.31
CA TYR A 155 -4.02 24.07 15.12
C TYR A 155 -3.44 22.71 14.72
N HIS A 156 -4.18 21.60 14.88
CA HIS A 156 -3.74 20.30 14.38
C HIS A 156 -3.78 20.23 12.84
N HIS A 157 -4.51 21.12 12.17
CA HIS A 157 -4.64 21.18 10.71
C HIS A 157 -3.55 22.07 10.09
N THR A 158 -2.34 21.55 10.03
CA THR A 158 -1.11 22.28 9.64
C THR A 158 -1.04 22.68 8.17
N SER A 159 -1.75 21.99 7.29
CA SER A 159 -1.79 22.27 5.84
C SER A 159 -3.21 22.12 5.32
N LYS A 160 -4.15 22.87 5.90
CA LYS A 160 -5.53 22.96 5.42
C LYS A 160 -5.65 23.88 4.20
N PRO A 161 -6.54 23.59 3.24
CA PRO A 161 -6.81 24.48 2.11
C PRO A 161 -7.40 25.82 2.55
N LYS A 162 -7.13 26.90 1.80
CA LYS A 162 -7.56 28.27 2.14
C LYS A 162 -9.08 28.42 2.40
N TYR A 163 -9.90 27.64 1.69
CA TYR A 163 -11.36 27.72 1.76
C TYR A 163 -12.00 26.52 2.45
N ALA A 164 -11.20 25.69 3.14
CA ALA A 164 -11.74 24.56 3.87
C ALA A 164 -12.55 25.04 5.07
N THR A 165 -13.79 24.57 5.17
CA THR A 165 -14.67 24.83 6.32
C THR A 165 -14.97 23.55 7.09
N TYR A 166 -14.84 22.39 6.44
CA TYR A 166 -15.05 21.08 7.05
C TYR A 166 -13.91 20.11 6.72
N PHE A 167 -13.80 19.04 7.51
CA PHE A 167 -12.95 17.90 7.22
C PHE A 167 -13.67 16.58 7.49
N LYS A 168 -13.23 15.51 6.85
CA LYS A 168 -13.63 14.13 7.14
C LYS A 168 -12.39 13.28 7.37
N LEU A 169 -12.52 12.28 8.24
CA LEU A 169 -11.49 11.27 8.43
C LEU A 169 -11.94 9.97 7.79
N THR A 170 -11.07 9.38 6.98
CA THR A 170 -11.28 8.07 6.36
C THR A 170 -10.34 7.09 7.03
N ALA A 171 -10.89 6.07 7.69
CA ALA A 171 -10.12 4.99 8.27
C ALA A 171 -10.23 3.75 7.37
N ALA A 172 -9.13 3.04 7.16
CA ALA A 172 -9.13 1.80 6.41
C ALA A 172 -8.20 0.77 7.05
N LEU A 173 -8.59 -0.50 6.97
CA LEU A 173 -7.73 -1.63 7.28
C LEU A 173 -7.52 -2.48 6.03
N SER A 174 -6.34 -3.08 5.92
CA SER A 174 -6.07 -4.14 4.95
C SER A 174 -5.36 -5.31 5.64
N LEU A 175 -5.96 -6.49 5.54
CA LEU A 175 -5.46 -7.73 6.11
C LEU A 175 -4.46 -8.39 5.17
N VAL A 176 -3.30 -8.73 5.73
CA VAL A 176 -2.19 -9.32 5.00
C VAL A 176 -1.71 -10.54 5.76
N SER A 177 -1.92 -11.72 5.20
CA SER A 177 -1.35 -12.94 5.74
C SER A 177 0.18 -12.86 5.70
N HIS A 178 0.85 -13.59 6.58
CA HIS A 178 2.25 -13.94 6.37
C HIS A 178 2.38 -14.68 5.02
N TYR A 179 3.47 -14.47 4.31
CA TYR A 179 3.77 -15.18 3.08
C TYR A 179 5.03 -16.02 3.25
N ASN A 180 4.91 -17.31 2.94
CA ASN A 180 6.03 -18.23 2.96
C ASN A 180 6.34 -18.69 1.54
N TYR A 181 7.64 -18.85 1.25
CA TYR A 181 8.08 -19.48 0.03
C TYR A 181 7.65 -20.96 0.02
N LYS A 182 7.16 -21.42 -1.13
CA LYS A 182 6.74 -22.81 -1.37
C LYS A 182 7.60 -23.37 -2.49
N GLU A 183 8.43 -24.36 -2.15
CA GLU A 183 9.36 -24.98 -3.11
C GLU A 183 8.63 -25.61 -4.30
N GLN A 184 7.52 -26.30 -4.04
CA GLN A 184 6.72 -27.01 -5.04
C GLN A 184 6.23 -26.09 -6.17
N SER A 185 5.81 -24.88 -5.82
CA SER A 185 5.30 -23.88 -6.76
C SER A 185 6.32 -22.78 -7.08
N ASN A 186 7.53 -22.86 -6.51
CA ASN A 186 8.61 -21.88 -6.64
C ASN A 186 8.11 -20.42 -6.46
N THR A 187 7.20 -20.20 -5.51
CA THR A 187 6.55 -18.91 -5.29
C THR A 187 6.15 -18.70 -3.83
N TYR A 188 5.79 -17.47 -3.49
CA TYR A 188 5.30 -17.12 -2.17
C TYR A 188 3.79 -17.22 -2.11
N LEU A 189 3.27 -17.94 -1.12
CA LEU A 189 1.84 -18.09 -0.90
C LEU A 189 1.45 -17.58 0.49
N PRO A 190 0.24 -16.98 0.65
CA PRO A 190 -0.26 -16.59 1.95
C PRO A 190 -0.49 -17.84 2.81
N VAL A 191 -0.11 -17.77 4.08
CA VAL A 191 -0.33 -18.82 5.08
C VAL A 191 -1.81 -18.95 5.45
N ILE A 192 -2.54 -17.84 5.54
CA ILE A 192 -3.99 -17.77 5.79
C ILE A 192 -4.65 -17.08 4.58
N PRO A 193 -4.89 -17.80 3.46
CA PRO A 193 -5.45 -17.21 2.24
C PRO A 193 -6.82 -16.54 2.45
N GLN A 194 -7.63 -17.06 3.36
CA GLN A 194 -9.00 -16.59 3.61
C GLN A 194 -9.03 -15.22 4.27
N GLN A 195 -7.98 -14.81 4.98
CA GLN A 195 -7.87 -13.50 5.63
C GLN A 195 -6.81 -12.62 4.94
N ASN A 196 -6.51 -12.89 3.67
CA ASN A 196 -5.49 -12.17 2.93
C ASN A 196 -6.09 -11.26 1.86
N ALA A 197 -5.55 -10.05 1.72
CA ALA A 197 -6.01 -9.05 0.76
C ALA A 197 -7.48 -8.63 0.95
N MET A 198 -8.02 -8.86 2.15
CA MET A 198 -9.33 -8.37 2.57
C MET A 198 -9.16 -7.01 3.24
N GLY A 199 -10.21 -6.20 3.26
CA GLY A 199 -10.17 -4.97 4.03
C GLY A 199 -11.55 -4.38 4.26
N TYR A 200 -11.55 -3.36 5.09
CA TYR A 200 -12.72 -2.62 5.51
C TYR A 200 -12.32 -1.16 5.62
N HIS A 201 -13.22 -0.26 5.27
CA HIS A 201 -13.00 1.17 5.47
C HIS A 201 -14.31 1.83 5.90
N THR A 202 -14.16 2.94 6.61
CA THR A 202 -15.27 3.76 7.06
C THR A 202 -14.83 5.22 7.08
N GLU A 203 -15.81 6.11 7.06
CA GLU A 203 -15.60 7.55 7.12
C GLU A 203 -16.37 8.14 8.28
N THR A 204 -15.81 9.17 8.89
CA THR A 204 -16.55 9.97 9.86
C THR A 204 -17.59 10.82 9.16
N GLN A 205 -18.53 11.33 9.94
CA GLN A 205 -19.27 12.52 9.53
C GLN A 205 -18.32 13.71 9.25
N ALA A 206 -18.83 14.71 8.53
CA ALA A 206 -18.09 15.96 8.33
C ALA A 206 -18.01 16.75 9.65
N PHE A 207 -16.80 17.17 10.00
CA PHE A 207 -16.52 18.00 11.17
C PHE A 207 -16.20 19.43 10.74
N GLU A 208 -16.69 20.43 11.46
CA GLU A 208 -16.36 21.84 11.23
C GLU A 208 -14.93 22.14 11.70
N LEU A 209 -14.14 22.81 10.88
CA LEU A 209 -12.72 23.05 11.17
C LEU A 209 -12.45 23.96 12.38
N ASP A 210 -13.38 24.85 12.70
CA ASP A 210 -13.22 25.82 13.78
C ASP A 210 -13.75 25.32 15.13
N LYS A 211 -14.22 24.06 15.19
CA LYS A 211 -14.66 23.41 16.43
C LYS A 211 -13.57 22.51 17.01
N THR A 212 -13.64 22.32 18.33
CA THR A 212 -12.84 21.31 19.02
C THR A 212 -13.66 20.04 19.18
N TYR A 213 -13.04 18.90 18.91
CA TYR A 213 -13.64 17.58 19.13
C TYR A 213 -12.75 16.77 20.08
N THR A 214 -13.38 15.98 20.95
CA THR A 214 -12.68 15.20 21.98
C THR A 214 -13.20 13.78 22.01
N ASN A 215 -12.32 12.82 22.32
CA ASN A 215 -12.65 11.40 22.43
C ASN A 215 -13.36 10.84 21.18
N ASN A 216 -12.84 11.19 20.00
CA ASN A 216 -13.36 10.65 18.75
C ASN A 216 -12.84 9.23 18.55
N GLU A 217 -13.73 8.29 18.30
CA GLU A 217 -13.40 6.90 18.00
C GLU A 217 -13.86 6.53 16.59
N ILE A 218 -12.99 5.83 15.85
CA ILE A 218 -13.32 5.25 14.54
C ILE A 218 -13.08 3.75 14.63
N THR A 219 -14.15 2.98 14.46
CA THR A 219 -14.10 1.52 14.53
C THR A 219 -13.97 0.90 13.15
N LEU A 220 -12.98 0.03 13.00
CA LEU A 220 -12.67 -0.76 11.83
C LEU A 220 -12.98 -2.23 12.13
N LEU A 221 -13.96 -2.81 11.43
CA LEU A 221 -14.34 -4.21 11.63
C LEU A 221 -13.43 -5.13 10.83
N ILE A 222 -12.99 -6.23 11.45
CA ILE A 222 -12.30 -7.30 10.73
C ILE A 222 -13.30 -7.96 9.77
N PRO A 223 -12.99 -8.04 8.46
CA PRO A 223 -13.84 -8.68 7.46
C PRO A 223 -14.27 -10.10 7.86
N ASP A 224 -15.47 -10.47 7.44
CA ASP A 224 -16.13 -11.76 7.71
C ASP A 224 -16.35 -12.10 9.20
N GLN A 225 -16.17 -11.11 10.10
CA GLN A 225 -16.38 -11.23 11.55
C GLN A 225 -15.62 -12.39 12.21
N GLN A 226 -14.62 -12.95 11.53
CA GLN A 226 -13.71 -13.93 12.12
C GLN A 226 -12.63 -13.22 12.92
N PRO A 227 -12.23 -13.75 14.10
CA PRO A 227 -11.06 -13.25 14.80
C PRO A 227 -9.84 -13.20 13.86
N LEU A 228 -9.10 -12.10 13.92
CA LEU A 228 -7.85 -11.96 13.17
C LEU A 228 -6.87 -13.06 13.60
N ASP A 229 -6.35 -13.83 12.66
CA ASP A 229 -5.36 -14.87 12.95
C ASP A 229 -4.01 -14.25 13.37
N ASN A 230 -3.24 -14.95 14.21
CA ASN A 230 -1.90 -14.50 14.63
C ASN A 230 -0.89 -14.43 13.48
N LYS A 231 -1.17 -15.10 12.36
CA LYS A 231 -0.35 -15.09 11.13
C LYS A 231 -0.87 -14.11 10.09
N VAL A 232 -1.72 -13.18 10.49
CA VAL A 232 -2.25 -12.11 9.64
C VAL A 232 -1.96 -10.79 10.34
N ALA A 233 -1.44 -9.84 9.59
CA ALA A 233 -1.24 -8.47 10.03
C ALA A 233 -2.38 -7.60 9.49
N ALA A 234 -2.94 -6.74 10.34
CA ALA A 234 -3.84 -5.68 9.95
C ALA A 234 -3.06 -4.38 9.76
N THR A 235 -2.95 -3.93 8.51
CA THR A 235 -2.37 -2.61 8.20
C THR A 235 -3.45 -1.55 8.34
N ILE A 236 -3.25 -0.58 9.23
CA ILE A 236 -4.24 0.46 9.57
C ILE A 236 -3.82 1.77 8.94
N TRP A 237 -4.78 2.42 8.28
CA TRP A 237 -4.56 3.63 7.49
C TRP A 237 -5.56 4.68 7.92
N LEU A 238 -5.07 5.89 8.14
CA LEU A 238 -5.90 7.05 8.44
C LEU A 238 -5.65 8.10 7.39
N GLY A 239 -6.75 8.64 6.86
CA GLY A 239 -6.75 9.70 5.88
C GLY A 239 -7.62 10.87 6.32
N ILE A 240 -7.36 12.01 5.70
CA ILE A 240 -8.13 13.24 5.88
C ILE A 240 -8.45 13.86 4.53
N THR A 241 -9.68 14.32 4.37
CA THR A 241 -10.15 15.14 3.25
C THR A 241 -10.74 16.43 3.78
N TYR A 242 -10.63 17.50 3.00
CA TYR A 242 -11.15 18.83 3.35
C TYR A 242 -12.26 19.22 2.38
N HIS A 243 -13.25 19.92 2.90
CA HIS A 243 -14.48 20.24 2.18
C HIS A 243 -14.84 21.71 2.40
N THR A 244 -15.49 22.29 1.40
CA THR A 244 -16.22 23.55 1.57
C THR A 244 -17.72 23.30 1.52
N LYS A 245 -18.49 24.02 2.33
CA LYS A 245 -19.95 23.98 2.27
C LYS A 245 -20.45 25.07 1.32
N ASN A 246 -21.03 24.69 0.19
CA ASN A 246 -21.75 25.60 -0.68
C ASN A 246 -23.26 25.33 -0.52
N TYR A 247 -23.97 26.26 0.10
CA TYR A 247 -25.39 26.12 0.44
C TYR A 247 -25.69 24.86 1.29
N SER A 248 -26.21 23.81 0.66
CA SER A 248 -26.64 22.54 1.28
C SER A 248 -25.72 21.36 0.99
N ASP A 249 -24.80 21.48 0.03
CA ASP A 249 -23.93 20.40 -0.42
C ASP A 249 -22.45 20.65 -0.04
N PHE A 250 -21.72 19.56 0.19
CA PHE A 250 -20.28 19.59 0.42
C PHE A 250 -19.55 19.40 -0.90
N GLU A 251 -18.63 20.31 -1.21
CA GLU A 251 -17.71 20.17 -2.34
C GLU A 251 -16.32 19.75 -1.84
N ASP A 252 -15.81 18.67 -2.43
CA ASP A 252 -14.46 18.16 -2.17
C ASP A 252 -13.42 19.20 -2.61
N LEU A 253 -12.63 19.69 -1.67
CA LEU A 253 -11.42 20.41 -2.00
C LEU A 253 -10.34 19.37 -2.30
N GLN A 254 -10.31 18.90 -3.56
CA GLN A 254 -9.35 17.89 -4.05
C GLN A 254 -7.88 18.26 -3.78
N ALA A 255 -7.60 19.55 -3.59
CA ALA A 255 -6.32 20.01 -3.09
C ALA A 255 -6.18 19.65 -1.59
N GLN A 256 -5.33 18.66 -1.29
CA GLN A 256 -4.84 18.28 0.06
C GLN A 256 -5.60 17.18 0.81
N LYS A 257 -6.01 16.12 0.09
CA LYS A 257 -6.22 14.81 0.74
C LYS A 257 -4.88 14.15 1.10
N ALA A 258 -4.82 13.51 2.25
CA ALA A 258 -3.64 12.78 2.71
C ALA A 258 -4.06 11.50 3.42
N MET A 259 -3.31 10.41 3.23
CA MET A 259 -3.50 9.15 3.97
C MET A 259 -2.16 8.47 4.22
N GLU A 260 -2.01 7.88 5.40
CA GLU A 260 -0.77 7.26 5.87
C GLU A 260 -1.09 5.99 6.66
N CYS A 261 -0.19 4.99 6.60
CA CYS A 261 -0.30 3.83 7.48
C CYS A 261 0.08 4.26 8.90
N ILE A 262 -0.83 4.12 9.85
CA ILE A 262 -0.65 4.59 11.22
C ILE A 262 -0.31 3.47 12.21
N ALA A 263 -0.63 2.22 11.88
CA ALA A 263 -0.31 1.06 12.72
C ALA A 263 -0.27 -0.24 11.92
N ILE A 264 0.44 -1.22 12.47
CA ILE A 264 0.40 -2.63 12.08
C ILE A 264 0.02 -3.39 13.36
N LEU A 265 -1.10 -4.11 13.33
CA LEU A 265 -1.64 -4.88 14.47
C LEU A 265 -1.82 -6.36 14.11
#